data_AF-A0A946PHR9-F1
#
_entry.id   AF-A0A946PHR9-F1
#
_cell.length_a   1.000
_cell.length_b   1.000
_cell.length_c   1.000
_cell.angle_alpha   90.00
_cell.angle_beta   90.00
_cell.angle_gamma   90.00
#
_symmetry.space_group_name_H-M   'P 1'
#
loop_
_entity.id
_entity.type
_entity.pdbx_description
1 polymer ?
#
loop_
_entity_poly.entity_id
_entity_poly.type
_entity_poly.pdbx_seq_one_letter_code
_entity_poly.pdbx_strand_id
1 'polypeptide(L)'
;MSKNTLYGIFDCELVLLAAVKEIRANKIEIKEVYSPFPIHGLDKALGLKETRMAITAFIYGCIGLSLAALMIYNIMIIDWPQNIGGKPNFTFYHNMPAFI
;
A
#
# COMPACT_ATOMS: atom_id res chain seq x y z
N MET A 1 21.56 -10.69 -30.55
CA MET A 1 22.15 -9.38 -30.20
C MET A 1 22.48 -9.37 -28.72
N SER A 2 23.74 -9.20 -28.33
CA SER A 2 24.10 -8.98 -26.91
C SER A 2 23.75 -7.54 -26.52
N LYS A 3 23.09 -7.35 -25.37
CA LYS A 3 22.86 -6.02 -24.80
C LYS A 3 24.02 -5.70 -23.86
N ASN A 4 24.77 -4.66 -24.17
CA ASN A 4 25.78 -4.14 -23.25
C ASN A 4 25.09 -3.21 -22.25
N THR A 5 25.35 -3.41 -20.96
CA THR A 5 24.79 -2.61 -19.86
C THR A 5 25.95 -1.94 -19.12
N LEU A 6 25.86 -0.62 -18.91
CA LEU A 6 26.82 0.14 -18.13
C LEU A 6 26.44 0.09 -16.64
N TYR A 7 27.40 -0.19 -15.77
CA TYR A 7 27.22 -0.15 -14.32
C TYR A 7 28.11 0.93 -13.73
N GLY A 8 27.50 1.94 -13.08
CA GLY A 8 28.20 2.96 -12.30
C GLY A 8 28.19 2.58 -10.83
N ILE A 9 29.37 2.50 -10.20
CA ILE A 9 29.52 2.21 -8.78
C ILE A 9 29.87 3.52 -8.07
N PHE A 10 29.13 3.82 -7.00
CA PHE A 10 29.30 5.04 -6.21
C PHE A 10 29.61 4.67 -4.76
N ASP A 11 30.40 5.51 -4.10
CA ASP A 11 30.80 5.38 -2.70
C ASP A 11 29.88 6.14 -1.73
N CYS A 12 29.26 7.23 -2.20
CA CYS A 12 28.47 8.16 -1.40
C CYS A 12 27.12 8.50 -2.05
N GLU A 13 26.08 8.60 -1.22
CA GLU A 13 24.70 8.90 -1.66
C GLU A 13 24.56 10.27 -2.32
N LEU A 14 25.32 11.27 -1.86
CA LEU A 14 25.26 12.63 -2.39
C LEU A 14 25.78 12.70 -3.82
N VAL A 15 26.86 11.95 -4.10
CA VAL A 15 27.46 11.84 -5.44
C VAL A 15 26.49 11.11 -6.37
N LEU A 16 25.88 10.03 -5.89
CA LEU A 16 24.86 9.28 -6.64
C LEU A 16 23.67 10.17 -6.99
N LEU A 17 23.12 10.94 -6.05
CA LEU A 17 21.98 11.84 -6.30
C LEU A 17 22.32 12.95 -7.31
N ALA A 18 23.53 13.50 -7.24
CA ALA A 18 24.00 14.49 -8.22
C ALA A 18 24.14 13.88 -9.62
N ALA A 19 24.76 12.70 -9.72
CA ALA A 19 24.93 11.97 -10.97
C ALA A 19 23.58 11.61 -11.62
N VAL A 20 22.61 11.11 -10.82
CA VAL A 20 21.27 10.78 -11.33
C VAL A 20 20.58 12.01 -11.94
N LYS A 21 20.69 13.18 -11.30
CA LYS A 21 20.12 14.44 -11.83
C LYS A 21 20.76 14.83 -13.16
N GLU A 22 22.08 14.71 -13.28
CA GLU A 22 22.82 15.05 -14.49
C GLU A 22 22.51 14.09 -15.65
N ILE A 23 22.52 12.78 -15.38
CA ILE A 23 22.19 11.73 -16.38
C ILE A 23 20.78 11.94 -16.92
N ARG A 24 19.83 12.27 -16.05
CA ARG A 24 18.45 12.58 -16.45
C ARG A 24 18.36 13.88 -17.25
N ALA A 25 19.11 14.92 -16.87
CA ALA A 25 19.17 16.18 -17.63
C ALA A 25 19.68 15.94 -19.06
N ASN A 26 20.61 14.99 -19.22
CA ASN A 26 21.11 14.53 -20.51
C ASN A 26 20.18 13.56 -21.26
N LYS A 27 18.96 13.33 -20.75
CA LYS A 27 17.93 12.45 -21.34
C LYS A 27 18.38 11.00 -21.53
N ILE A 28 19.30 10.53 -20.71
CA ILE A 28 19.72 9.13 -20.69
C ILE A 28 18.78 8.37 -19.76
N GLU A 29 18.15 7.31 -20.26
CA GLU A 29 17.23 6.49 -19.47
C GLU A 29 18.01 5.60 -18.49
N ILE A 30 17.81 5.83 -17.19
CA ILE A 30 18.33 4.99 -16.12
C ILE A 30 17.34 3.85 -15.92
N LYS A 31 17.79 2.60 -16.06
CA LYS A 31 16.92 1.43 -15.82
C LYS A 31 16.66 1.19 -14.35
N GLU A 32 17.72 1.06 -13.56
CA GLU A 32 17.65 0.64 -12.16
C GLU A 32 18.75 1.32 -11.36
N VAL A 33 18.46 1.59 -10.09
CA VAL A 33 19.42 2.06 -9.10
C VAL A 33 19.31 1.16 -7.87
N TYR A 34 20.42 0.57 -7.47
CA TYR A 34 20.49 -0.32 -6.31
C TYR A 34 21.16 0.42 -5.15
N SER A 35 20.52 0.44 -3.99
CA SER A 35 21.10 0.97 -2.75
C SER A 35 20.87 0.00 -1.58
N PRO A 36 21.82 -0.13 -0.64
CA PRO A 36 21.68 -1.01 0.52
C PRO A 36 20.69 -0.48 1.57
N PHE A 37 20.28 0.78 1.46
CA PHE A 37 19.32 1.46 2.33
C PHE A 37 18.47 2.47 1.52
N PRO A 38 17.32 2.93 2.04
CA PRO A 38 16.50 3.94 1.38
C PRO A 38 17.21 5.30 1.34
N ILE A 39 17.43 5.84 0.14
CA ILE A 39 17.96 7.20 -0.06
C ILE A 39 16.80 8.17 -0.26
N HIS A 40 16.67 9.16 0.64
CA HIS A 40 15.59 10.13 0.57
C HIS A 40 15.68 11.02 -0.69
N GLY A 41 14.59 11.11 -1.45
CA GLY A 41 14.52 11.96 -2.64
C GLY A 41 15.09 11.32 -3.92
N LEU A 42 15.59 10.08 -3.85
CA LEU A 42 16.02 9.32 -5.03
C LEU A 42 14.85 9.04 -5.98
N ASP A 43 13.68 8.74 -5.43
CA ASP A 43 12.40 8.57 -6.14
C ASP A 43 12.05 9.80 -7.00
N LYS A 44 12.16 11.00 -6.42
CA LYS A 44 11.92 12.27 -7.10
C LYS A 44 13.01 12.59 -8.12
N ALA A 45 14.27 12.26 -7.82
CA ALA A 45 15.39 12.44 -8.74
C ALA A 45 15.26 11.55 -9.98
N LEU A 46 14.84 10.30 -9.80
CA LEU A 46 14.53 9.36 -10.87
C LEU A 46 13.22 9.72 -11.60
N GLY A 47 12.32 10.46 -10.95
CA GLY A 47 11.02 10.83 -11.52
C GLY A 47 10.06 9.65 -11.58
N LEU A 48 10.16 8.73 -10.61
CA LEU A 48 9.25 7.60 -10.50
C LEU A 48 7.85 8.10 -10.16
N LYS A 49 6.83 7.46 -10.73
CA LYS A 49 5.44 7.72 -10.38
C LYS A 49 5.15 7.15 -8.99
N GLU A 50 4.30 7.83 -8.23
CA GLU A 50 3.85 7.33 -6.93
C GLU A 50 3.17 5.97 -7.08
N THR A 51 3.44 5.08 -6.12
CA THR A 51 2.84 3.74 -6.12
C THR A 51 1.36 3.82 -5.74
N ARG A 52 0.52 3.00 -6.39
CA ARG A 52 -0.93 2.94 -6.12
C ARG A 52 -1.30 1.99 -4.97
N MET A 53 -0.30 1.54 -4.20
CA MET A 53 -0.46 0.54 -3.14
C MET A 53 -1.39 1.01 -2.01
N ALA A 54 -1.34 2.30 -1.66
CA ALA A 54 -2.20 2.87 -0.63
C ALA A 54 -3.69 2.82 -1.03
N ILE A 55 -4.00 3.10 -2.30
CA ILE A 55 -5.36 3.08 -2.83
C ILE A 55 -5.92 1.65 -2.78
N THR A 56 -5.13 0.66 -3.21
CA THR A 56 -5.55 -0.74 -3.17
C THR A 56 -5.74 -1.23 -1.73
N ALA A 57 -4.84 -0.85 -0.81
CA ALA A 57 -4.98 -1.20 0.60
C ALA A 57 -6.27 -0.64 1.21
N PHE A 58 -6.63 0.60 0.89
CA PHE A 58 -7.88 1.20 1.35
C PHE A 58 -9.11 0.45 0.82
N ILE A 59 -9.13 0.12 -0.48
CA ILE A 59 -10.23 -0.65 -1.08
C ILE A 59 -10.37 -2.03 -0.41
N TYR A 60 -9.26 -2.73 -0.18
CA TYR A 60 -9.28 -4.02 0.52
C TYR A 60 -9.77 -3.89 1.97
N GLY A 61 -9.41 -2.81 2.67
CA GLY A 61 -9.95 -2.49 3.99
C GLY A 61 -11.47 -2.32 3.98
N CYS A 62 -12.01 -1.55 3.03
CA CYS A 62 -13.46 -1.35 2.88
C CYS A 62 -14.19 -2.65 2.56
N ILE A 63 -13.63 -3.50 1.70
CA ILE A 63 -14.21 -4.82 1.38
C ILE A 63 -14.24 -5.71 2.62
N GLY A 64 -13.14 -5.76 3.37
CA GLY A 64 -13.05 -6.53 4.62
C GLY A 64 -14.08 -6.07 5.66
N LEU A 65 -14.19 -4.75 5.87
CA LEU A 65 -15.18 -4.16 6.78
C LEU A 65 -16.61 -4.50 6.35
N SER A 66 -16.91 -4.35 5.07
CA SER A 66 -18.24 -4.61 4.51
C SER A 66 -18.62 -6.08 4.66
N LEU A 67 -17.70 -6.99 4.35
CA LEU A 67 -17.91 -8.44 4.46
C LEU A 67 -18.11 -8.87 5.92
N ALA A 68 -17.29 -8.34 6.84
CA ALA A 68 -17.43 -8.62 8.27
C ALA A 68 -18.78 -8.15 8.81
N ALA A 69 -19.19 -6.93 8.47
CA ALA A 69 -20.50 -6.39 8.87
C ALA A 69 -21.65 -7.23 8.31
N LEU A 70 -21.58 -7.64 7.03
CA LEU A 70 -22.58 -8.50 6.39
C LEU A 70 -22.67 -9.87 7.06
N MET A 71 -21.53 -10.47 7.41
CA MET A 71 -21.46 -11.76 8.07
C MET A 71 -22.08 -11.72 9.47
N ILE A 72 -21.73 -10.72 10.28
CA ILE A 72 -22.30 -10.53 11.62
C ILE A 72 -23.81 -10.31 11.54
N TYR A 73 -24.25 -9.46 10.61
CA TYR A 73 -25.67 -9.21 10.38
C TYR A 73 -26.43 -10.48 10.00
N ASN A 74 -25.88 -11.27 9.07
CA ASN A 74 -26.51 -12.49 8.61
C ASN A 74 -26.67 -13.51 9.76
N ILE A 75 -25.60 -13.80 10.50
CA ILE A 75 -25.61 -14.84 11.55
C ILE A 75 -26.48 -14.42 12.75
N MET A 76 -26.28 -13.21 13.26
CA MET A 76 -26.85 -12.80 14.57
C MET A 76 -28.28 -12.25 14.48
N ILE A 77 -28.73 -11.83 13.29
CA ILE A 77 -30.04 -11.18 13.12
C ILE A 77 -30.96 -11.97 12.17
N ILE A 78 -30.45 -12.41 11.02
CA ILE A 78 -31.28 -13.09 10.02
C ILE A 78 -31.39 -14.59 10.29
N ASP A 79 -30.26 -15.28 10.34
CA ASP A 79 -30.22 -16.75 10.30
C ASP A 79 -30.63 -17.35 11.66
N TRP A 80 -29.99 -16.91 12.75
CA TRP A 80 -30.32 -17.39 14.09
C TRP A 80 -30.29 -16.29 15.16
N PRO A 81 -31.40 -15.55 15.33
CA PRO A 81 -31.49 -14.52 16.35
C PRO A 81 -31.61 -15.13 17.76
N GLN A 82 -30.48 -15.35 18.43
CA GLN A 82 -30.41 -15.86 19.80
C GLN A 82 -30.31 -14.74 20.83
N ASN A 83 -31.05 -14.80 21.94
CA ASN A 83 -30.82 -13.86 23.05
C ASN A 83 -29.66 -14.34 23.93
N ILE A 84 -28.47 -13.77 23.73
CA ILE A 84 -27.26 -14.06 24.52
C ILE A 84 -26.94 -12.86 25.41
N GLY A 85 -27.10 -13.02 26.72
CA GLY A 85 -26.73 -12.00 27.71
C GLY A 85 -27.62 -10.75 27.71
N GLY A 86 -28.84 -10.82 27.16
CA GLY A 86 -29.78 -9.70 27.11
C GLY A 86 -29.44 -8.64 26.07
N LYS A 87 -28.51 -8.92 25.14
CA LYS A 87 -28.08 -7.97 24.11
C LYS A 87 -29.17 -7.78 23.04
N PRO A 88 -29.38 -6.54 22.56
CA PRO A 88 -30.40 -6.26 21.55
C PRO A 88 -30.00 -6.84 20.18
N ASN A 89 -30.73 -7.85 19.70
CA ASN A 89 -30.49 -8.50 18.40
C ASN A 89 -31.49 -8.12 17.30
N PHE A 90 -32.36 -7.14 17.54
CA PHE A 90 -33.37 -6.71 16.57
C PHE A 90 -32.83 -5.75 15.50
N THR A 91 -31.74 -5.02 15.80
CA THR A 91 -31.17 -4.00 14.92
C THR A 91 -29.65 -4.01 14.98
N PHE A 92 -29.01 -3.93 13.82
CA PHE A 92 -27.55 -4.07 13.70
C PHE A 92 -26.77 -2.98 14.46
N TYR A 93 -27.22 -1.72 14.41
CA TYR A 93 -26.54 -0.60 15.07
C TYR A 93 -26.50 -0.74 16.60
N HIS A 94 -27.56 -1.29 17.22
CA HIS A 94 -27.61 -1.48 18.67
C HIS A 94 -26.71 -2.63 19.15
N ASN A 95 -26.50 -3.64 18.32
CA ASN A 95 -25.62 -4.77 18.63
C ASN A 95 -24.17 -4.54 18.20
N MET A 96 -23.91 -3.52 17.37
CA MET A 96 -22.59 -3.21 16.82
C MET A 96 -21.47 -3.09 17.88
N PRO A 97 -21.68 -2.48 19.07
CA PRO A 97 -20.65 -2.42 20.12
C PRO A 97 -20.28 -3.77 20.75
N ALA A 98 -21.03 -4.85 20.48
CA ALA A 98 -20.73 -6.17 20.99
C ALA A 98 -19.71 -6.94 20.12
N PHE A 99 -19.41 -6.44 18.92
CA PHE A 99 -18.58 -7.12 17.91
C PHE A 99 -17.30 -6.35 17.52
N ILE A 100 -17.08 -5.21 18.18
CA ILE A 100 -15.87 -4.37 18.10
C ILE A 100 -15.29 -4.33 19.51
#